data_AF-A0A0C3DS14-F1
#
_entry.id   AF-A0A0C3DS14-F1
#
_cell.length_a   1.000
_cell.length_b   1.000
_cell.length_c   1.000
_cell.angle_alpha   90.00
_cell.angle_beta   90.00
_cell.angle_gamma   90.00
#
_symmetry.space_group_name_H-M   'P 1'
#
loop_
_entity.id
_entity.type
_entity.pdbx_description
1 polymer ?
#
loop_
_entity_poly.entity_id
_entity_poly.type
_entity_poly.pdbx_seq_one_letter_code
_entity_poly.pdbx_strand_id
1 'polypeptide(L)'
;KVLPHGVPELLHNCPGDYGALDFKVMIDCDAIEHVCKLYINSAHAVFNLIPPRFGTYLDDCYEQILCPSVDRHTVWTVYLHLLDEIHQCTEALSILK
;
A
#
# COMPACT_ATOMS: atom_id res chain seq x y z
N LYS A 1 2.38 -27.82 24.25
CA LYS A 1 1.99 -26.87 23.18
C LYS A 1 0.71 -27.41 22.55
N VAL A 2 -0.39 -26.68 22.63
CA VAL A 2 -1.65 -27.06 21.97
C VAL A 2 -1.61 -26.46 20.56
N LEU A 3 -1.70 -27.29 19.54
CA LEU A 3 -1.78 -26.86 18.16
C LEU A 3 -3.25 -26.94 17.72
N PRO A 4 -3.74 -25.99 16.91
CA PRO A 4 -5.10 -26.08 16.40
C PRO A 4 -5.22 -27.35 15.55
N HIS A 5 -6.16 -28.20 15.91
CA HIS A 5 -6.44 -29.44 15.20
C HIS A 5 -7.58 -29.18 14.20
N GLY A 6 -7.29 -29.24 12.90
CA GLY A 6 -8.31 -29.02 11.86
C GLY A 6 -7.70 -28.66 10.51
N VAL A 7 -8.55 -28.62 9.47
CA VAL A 7 -8.17 -28.14 8.14
C VAL A 7 -7.84 -26.64 8.25
N PRO A 8 -6.65 -26.17 7.82
CA PRO A 8 -6.22 -24.79 7.99
C PRO A 8 -7.22 -23.74 7.49
N GLU A 9 -7.90 -24.03 6.39
CA GLU A 9 -8.90 -23.16 5.78
C GLU A 9 -10.16 -23.01 6.65
N LEU A 10 -10.61 -24.09 7.31
CA LEU A 10 -11.77 -24.06 8.21
C LEU A 10 -11.44 -23.41 9.56
N LEU A 11 -10.20 -23.56 10.04
CA LEU A 11 -9.70 -22.85 11.23
C LEU A 11 -9.64 -21.33 11.01
N HIS A 12 -9.32 -20.88 9.79
CA HIS A 12 -9.29 -19.47 9.45
C HIS A 12 -10.69 -18.85 9.35
N ASN A 13 -11.62 -19.57 8.71
CA ASN A 13 -12.96 -19.05 8.41
C ASN A 13 -13.97 -19.25 9.55
N CYS A 14 -13.83 -20.30 10.35
CA CYS A 14 -14.77 -20.69 11.41
C CYS A 14 -14.05 -21.05 12.74
N PRO A 15 -13.19 -20.18 13.29
CA PRO A 15 -12.35 -20.51 14.45
C PRO A 15 -13.14 -20.93 15.70
N GLY A 16 -14.34 -20.39 15.89
CA GLY A 16 -15.21 -20.71 17.03
C GLY A 16 -15.70 -22.16 17.05
N ASP A 17 -15.93 -22.76 15.88
CA ASP A 17 -16.44 -24.14 15.77
C ASP A 17 -15.38 -25.20 16.09
N TYR A 18 -14.10 -24.80 16.07
CA TYR A 18 -12.95 -25.65 16.35
C TYR A 18 -12.29 -25.34 17.69
N GLY A 19 -12.92 -24.53 18.54
CA GLY A 19 -12.37 -24.14 19.84
C GLY A 19 -11.01 -23.44 19.72
N ALA A 20 -10.76 -22.76 18.60
CA ALA A 20 -9.50 -22.05 18.38
C ALA A 20 -9.41 -20.89 19.37
N LEU A 21 -8.33 -20.87 20.15
CA LEU A 21 -8.01 -19.76 21.04
C LEU A 21 -7.41 -18.62 20.23
N ASP A 22 -7.88 -17.39 20.48
CA ASP A 22 -7.27 -16.20 19.90
C ASP A 22 -5.96 -15.89 20.61
N PHE A 23 -4.85 -16.17 19.94
CA PHE A 23 -3.50 -15.85 20.40
C PHE A 23 -2.97 -14.57 19.74
N LYS A 24 -3.83 -13.71 19.22
CA LYS A 24 -3.40 -12.46 18.59
C LYS A 24 -2.56 -11.67 19.58
N VAL A 25 -1.31 -11.46 19.20
CA VAL A 25 -0.43 -10.52 19.90
C VAL A 25 -1.01 -9.14 19.62
N MET A 26 -1.49 -8.49 20.68
CA MET A 26 -1.89 -7.09 20.59
C MET A 26 -0.62 -6.28 20.33
N ILE A 27 -0.53 -5.72 19.12
CA ILE A 27 0.60 -4.88 18.77
C ILE A 27 0.24 -3.45 19.14
N ASP A 28 1.11 -2.83 19.95
CA ASP A 28 1.03 -1.42 20.25
C ASP A 28 1.47 -0.60 19.03
N CYS A 29 0.58 0.25 18.52
CA CYS A 29 0.84 1.10 17.37
C CYS A 29 2.01 2.06 17.62
N ASP A 30 2.15 2.56 18.85
CA ASP A 30 3.23 3.48 19.22
C ASP A 30 4.58 2.75 19.20
N ALA A 31 4.60 1.47 19.57
CA ALA A 31 5.79 0.63 19.47
C ALA A 31 6.21 0.40 18.01
N ILE A 32 5.26 0.19 17.08
CA ILE A 32 5.56 0.11 15.65
C ILE A 32 6.18 1.43 15.17
N GLU A 33 5.55 2.55 15.49
CA GLU A 33 6.03 3.87 15.07
C GLU A 33 7.45 4.14 15.61
N HIS A 34 7.71 3.80 16.87
CA HIS A 34 9.02 3.93 17.49
C HIS A 34 10.09 3.10 16.77
N VAL A 35 9.82 1.82 16.49
CA VAL A 35 10.74 0.93 15.77
C VAL A 35 10.98 1.44 14.35
N CYS A 36 9.93 1.89 13.64
CA CYS A 36 10.06 2.49 12.33
C CYS A 36 11.00 3.72 12.38
N LYS A 37 10.79 4.66 13.31
CA LYS A 37 11.67 5.84 13.46
C LYS A 37 13.11 5.48 13.83
N LEU A 38 13.30 4.43 14.63
CA LEU A 38 14.61 4.00 15.10
C LEU A 38 15.46 3.36 13.99
N TYR A 39 14.83 2.56 13.13
CA TYR A 39 15.55 1.75 12.13
C TYR A 39 15.37 2.22 10.68
N ILE A 40 14.30 2.95 10.38
CA ILE A 40 14.02 3.44 9.03
C ILE A 40 14.53 4.87 8.92
N ASN A 41 15.62 5.05 8.18
CA ASN A 41 16.02 6.37 7.71
C ASN A 41 15.13 6.75 6.52
N SER A 42 14.20 7.70 6.69
CA SER A 42 13.28 8.15 5.64
C SER A 42 13.98 8.78 4.43
N ALA A 43 15.21 9.26 4.58
CA ALA A 43 16.04 9.79 3.49
C ALA A 43 16.89 8.71 2.80
N HIS A 44 16.74 7.43 3.16
CA HIS A 44 17.50 6.36 2.56
C HIS A 44 17.11 6.16 1.09
N ALA A 45 18.10 6.02 0.21
CA ALA A 45 17.88 5.92 -1.24
C ALA A 45 17.02 4.73 -1.69
N VAL A 46 16.85 3.70 -0.84
CA VAL A 46 15.91 2.59 -1.09
C VAL A 46 14.47 3.06 -1.30
N PHE A 47 14.11 4.23 -0.75
CA PHE A 47 12.80 4.84 -0.93
C PHE A 47 12.68 5.68 -2.21
N ASN A 48 13.77 5.88 -2.95
CA ASN A 48 13.74 6.52 -4.27
C ASN A 48 13.32 5.49 -5.32
N LEU A 49 12.05 5.06 -5.27
CA LEU A 49 11.50 4.03 -6.14
C LEU A 49 11.44 4.44 -7.62
N ILE A 50 11.52 5.75 -7.88
CA ILE A 50 11.43 6.34 -9.22
C ILE A 50 12.45 7.47 -9.38
N PRO A 51 12.86 7.79 -10.62
CA PRO A 51 13.66 8.98 -10.90
C PRO A 51 12.96 10.27 -10.42
N PRO A 52 13.68 11.23 -9.80
CA PRO A 52 13.06 12.42 -9.21
C PRO A 52 12.20 13.23 -10.19
N ARG A 53 12.64 13.35 -11.45
CA ARG A 53 11.87 14.06 -12.49
C ARG A 53 10.54 13.39 -12.80
N PHE A 54 10.50 12.06 -12.77
CA PHE A 54 9.26 11.32 -12.97
C PHE A 54 8.35 11.45 -11.75
N GLY A 55 8.91 11.51 -10.54
CA GLY A 55 8.15 11.79 -9.31
C GLY A 55 7.42 13.12 -9.36
N THR A 56 8.10 14.22 -9.69
CA THR A 56 7.46 15.53 -9.84
C THR A 56 6.32 15.52 -10.85
N TYR A 57 6.51 14.82 -11.97
CA TYR A 57 5.46 14.68 -12.97
C TYR A 57 4.27 13.86 -12.47
N LEU A 58 4.50 12.79 -11.71
CA LEU A 58 3.43 12.03 -11.08
C LEU A 58 2.66 12.86 -10.06
N ASP A 59 3.34 13.71 -9.30
CA ASP A 59 2.70 14.63 -8.35
C ASP A 59 1.75 15.58 -9.10
N ASP A 60 2.18 16.15 -10.24
CA ASP A 60 1.33 16.99 -11.09
C ASP A 60 0.09 16.24 -11.61
N CYS A 61 0.26 14.99 -12.09
CA CYS A 61 -0.87 14.14 -12.52
C CYS A 61 -1.80 13.80 -11.35
N TYR A 62 -1.26 13.61 -10.15
CA TYR A 62 -2.04 13.31 -8.96
C TYR A 62 -2.89 14.50 -8.50
N GLU A 63 -2.35 15.71 -8.61
CA GLU A 63 -3.09 16.95 -8.41
C GLU A 63 -4.22 17.12 -9.44
N GLN A 64 -4.00 16.72 -10.69
CA GLN A 64 -5.02 16.79 -11.75
C GLN A 64 -6.23 15.89 -11.46
N ILE A 65 -6.03 14.74 -10.82
CA ILE A 65 -7.13 13.85 -10.40
C ILE A 65 -7.72 14.22 -9.02
N LEU A 66 -7.39 15.40 -8.49
CA LEU A 66 -7.88 15.96 -7.22
C LEU A 66 -7.40 15.23 -5.96
N CYS A 67 -6.19 14.64 -5.99
CA CYS A 67 -5.55 14.02 -4.83
C CYS A 67 -6.47 13.08 -4.02
N PRO A 68 -7.09 12.07 -4.65
CA PRO A 68 -8.06 11.20 -3.99
C PRO A 68 -7.41 10.41 -2.85
N SER A 69 -8.13 10.23 -1.73
CA SER A 69 -7.61 9.44 -0.60
C SER A 69 -7.23 8.01 -1.03
N VAL A 70 -6.02 7.57 -0.67
CA VAL A 70 -5.50 6.23 -0.97
C VAL A 70 -5.66 5.32 0.26
N ASP A 71 -6.49 4.30 0.11
CA ASP A 71 -6.64 3.20 1.05
C ASP A 71 -6.70 1.85 0.32
N ARG A 72 -6.87 0.76 1.06
CA ARG A 72 -6.89 -0.61 0.50
C ARG A 72 -7.96 -0.84 -0.59
N HIS A 73 -9.03 -0.06 -0.58
CA HIS A 73 -10.16 -0.19 -1.50
C HIS A 73 -10.04 0.79 -2.67
N THR A 74 -9.43 1.95 -2.46
CA THR A 74 -9.29 3.00 -3.48
C THR A 74 -7.98 2.92 -4.27
N VAL A 75 -6.93 2.28 -3.72
CA VAL A 75 -5.57 2.27 -4.31
C VAL A 75 -5.54 1.86 -5.78
N TRP A 76 -6.33 0.84 -6.16
CA TRP A 76 -6.35 0.37 -7.53
C TRP A 76 -7.01 1.37 -8.48
N THR A 77 -8.13 1.95 -8.06
CA THR A 77 -8.86 2.96 -8.82
C THR A 77 -8.00 4.22 -9.01
N VAL A 78 -7.35 4.69 -7.94
CA VAL A 78 -6.45 5.84 -7.99
C VAL A 78 -5.27 5.58 -8.93
N TYR A 79 -4.68 4.39 -8.86
CA TYR A 79 -3.62 3.97 -9.79
C TYR A 79 -4.09 4.02 -11.25
N LEU A 80 -5.29 3.49 -11.56
CA LEU A 80 -5.82 3.49 -12.92
C LEU A 80 -6.07 4.91 -13.44
N HIS A 81 -6.59 5.82 -12.61
CA HIS A 81 -6.78 7.21 -12.99
C HIS A 81 -5.44 7.92 -13.25
N LEU A 82 -4.45 7.72 -12.37
CA LEU A 82 -3.10 8.23 -12.60
C LEU A 82 -2.49 7.70 -13.90
N LEU A 83 -2.65 6.41 -14.16
CA LEU A 83 -2.13 5.77 -15.37
C LEU A 83 -2.77 6.36 -16.64
N ASP A 84 -4.08 6.62 -16.61
CA ASP A 84 -4.79 7.23 -17.73
C ASP A 84 -4.29 8.66 -18.00
N GLU A 85 -4.15 9.50 -16.97
CA GLU A 85 -3.58 10.86 -17.11
C GLU A 85 -2.16 10.83 -17.68
N ILE A 86 -1.32 9.90 -17.19
CA ILE A 86 0.04 9.74 -17.71
C ILE A 86 0.00 9.39 -19.20
N HIS A 87 -0.82 8.41 -19.60
CA HIS A 87 -0.92 8.01 -21.00
C HIS A 87 -1.43 9.15 -21.89
N GLN A 88 -2.46 9.88 -21.48
CA GLN A 88 -3.00 11.01 -22.24
C GLN A 88 -1.95 12.11 -22.46
N CYS A 89 -1.17 12.44 -21.43
CA CYS A 89 -0.06 13.38 -21.58
C CYS A 89 1.09 12.83 -22.46
N THR A 90 1.41 11.54 -22.36
CA THR A 90 2.47 10.93 -23.19
C THR A 90 2.06 10.88 -24.67
N GLU A 91 0.81 10.52 -24.95
CA GLU A 91 0.23 10.54 -26.29
C GLU A 91 0.17 11.97 -26.83
N ALA A 92 -0.28 12.95 -26.03
CA ALA A 92 -0.29 14.36 -26.41
C ALA A 92 1.13 14.89 -26.74
N LEU A 93 2.15 14.48 -25.98
CA LEU A 93 3.56 14.82 -26.26
C LEU A 93 4.13 14.12 -27.49
N SER A 94 3.57 12.97 -27.88
CA SER A 94 3.95 12.26 -29.10
C SER A 94 3.35 12.88 -30.37
N ILE A 95 2.20 13.56 -30.26
CA ILE A 95 1.52 14.28 -31.36
C ILE A 95 2.22 15.62 -31.68
N LEU A 96 2.97 16.18 -30.74
CA LEU A 96 3.73 17.43 -30.89
C LEU A 96 5.16 17.24 -31.45
N LYS A 97 5.48 16.05 -31.99
CA LYS A 97 6.71 15.78 -32.74
C LYS A 97 6.43 15.72 -34.24
#